data_AF-A0A8I1N8Z1-F1
#
_entry.id   AF-A0A8I1N8Z1-F1
#
_cell.length_a   1.000
_cell.length_b   1.000
_cell.length_c   1.000
_cell.angle_alpha   90.00
_cell.angle_beta   90.00
_cell.angle_gamma   90.00
#
_symmetry.space_group_name_H-M   'P 1'
#
loop_
_entity.id
_entity.type
_entity.pdbx_description
1 polymer ?
#
loop_
_entity_poly.entity_id
_entity_poly.type
_entity_poly.pdbx_seq_one_letter_code
_entity_poly.pdbx_strand_id
1 'polypeptide(L)'
;MSAKERVVFLDRAAFTADDLPIPSFEHNWSEYPDTEAADIVPRLFWATTAITHACPIDAETIGQLHKLTRIVVTGPARIDVEACAARGIVLQPLPANDGSGQALISLLETMVEAASNSAKP
;
A
#
# COMPACT_ATOMS: atom_id res chain seq x y z
N MET A 1 11.42 7.20 17.10
CA MET A 1 12.04 7.77 15.89
C MET A 1 10.95 7.80 14.83
N SER A 2 10.65 8.95 14.24
CA SER A 2 9.62 9.07 13.18
C SER A 2 10.07 8.21 11.99
N ALA A 3 9.52 7.01 11.83
CA ALA A 3 9.81 6.20 10.67
C ALA A 3 9.07 6.85 9.50
N LYS A 4 9.81 7.56 8.63
CA LYS A 4 9.23 8.24 7.47
C LYS A 4 8.56 7.21 6.58
N GLU A 5 7.24 7.28 6.48
CA GLU A 5 6.44 6.37 5.68
C GLU A 5 6.76 6.52 4.19
N ARG A 6 6.83 5.41 3.45
CA ARG A 6 7.04 5.41 1.99
C ARG A 6 5.87 4.69 1.35
N VAL A 7 4.93 5.50 0.86
CA VAL A 7 3.68 5.03 0.26
C VAL A 7 3.84 5.05 -1.26
N VAL A 8 3.62 3.90 -1.88
CA VAL A 8 3.74 3.74 -3.33
C VAL A 8 2.42 3.24 -3.92
N PHE A 9 1.87 3.96 -4.90
CA PHE A 9 0.69 3.56 -5.66
C PHE A 9 1.12 3.08 -7.06
N LEU A 10 0.91 1.80 -7.36
CA LEU A 10 1.40 1.18 -8.60
C LEU A 10 0.57 1.49 -9.86
N ASP A 11 -0.73 1.66 -9.73
CA ASP A 11 -1.68 1.69 -10.86
C ASP A 11 -2.77 2.74 -10.62
N ARG A 12 -2.33 3.97 -10.31
CA ARG A 12 -3.20 5.11 -9.97
C ARG A 12 -4.24 5.41 -11.05
N ALA A 13 -3.95 5.13 -12.32
CA ALA A 13 -4.89 5.37 -13.42
C ALA A 13 -6.10 4.42 -13.40
N ALA A 14 -5.95 3.23 -12.81
CA ALA A 14 -7.06 2.27 -12.66
C ALA A 14 -8.00 2.64 -11.49
N PHE A 15 -7.52 3.45 -10.54
CA PHE A 15 -8.33 3.97 -9.45
C PHE A 15 -9.09 5.22 -9.90
N THR A 16 -10.34 5.04 -10.34
CA THR A 16 -11.15 6.11 -10.96
C THR A 16 -11.78 7.09 -9.95
N ALA A 17 -11.28 7.17 -8.73
CA ALA A 17 -11.77 8.18 -7.78
C ALA A 17 -11.31 9.58 -8.23
N ASP A 18 -12.28 10.49 -8.32
CA ASP A 18 -12.09 11.86 -8.82
C ASP A 18 -11.10 12.66 -7.95
N ASP A 19 -11.16 12.47 -6.62
CA ASP A 19 -10.28 13.14 -5.65
C ASP A 19 -9.48 12.13 -4.82
N LEU A 20 -8.17 12.36 -4.72
CA LEU A 20 -7.26 11.65 -3.80
C LEU A 20 -6.56 12.68 -2.90
N PRO A 21 -7.03 12.87 -1.65
CA PRO A 21 -6.44 13.85 -0.75
C PRO A 21 -5.02 13.44 -0.31
N ILE A 22 -4.27 14.40 0.21
CA ILE A 22 -2.92 14.15 0.75
C ILE A 22 -3.07 13.63 2.19
N PRO A 23 -2.45 12.49 2.56
CA PRO A 23 -2.48 12.00 3.93
C PRO A 23 -1.82 12.97 4.92
N SER A 24 -2.35 13.04 6.14
CA SER A 24 -1.88 13.97 7.18
C SER A 24 -0.58 13.55 7.90
N PHE A 25 -0.13 12.30 7.75
CA PHE A 25 1.08 11.79 8.39
C PHE A 25 2.36 12.11 7.61
N GLU A 26 3.53 12.05 8.27
CA GLU A 26 4.82 12.27 7.60
C GLU A 26 5.15 11.12 6.63
N HIS A 27 5.14 11.40 5.33
CA HIS A 27 5.36 10.38 4.31
C HIS A 27 6.13 10.87 3.08
N ASN A 28 6.60 9.92 2.29
CA ASN A 28 7.03 10.09 0.92
C ASN A 28 6.00 9.37 0.03
N TRP A 29 5.33 10.13 -0.83
CA TRP A 29 4.35 9.61 -1.78
C TRP A 29 4.99 9.40 -3.14
N SER A 30 4.78 8.24 -3.75
CA SER A 30 5.14 7.99 -5.15
C SER A 30 3.99 7.26 -5.82
N GLU A 31 3.51 7.79 -6.94
CA GLU A 31 2.42 7.17 -7.69
C GLU A 31 2.81 6.99 -9.15
N TYR A 32 2.30 5.91 -9.72
CA TYR A 32 2.52 5.55 -11.10
C TYR A 32 1.16 5.33 -11.76
N PRO A 33 0.96 5.80 -13.00
CA PRO A 33 -0.30 5.58 -13.71
C PRO A 33 -0.55 4.09 -13.95
N ASP A 34 0.51 3.36 -14.31
CA ASP A 34 0.51 1.92 -14.54
C ASP A 34 1.88 1.33 -14.18
N THR A 35 1.91 0.06 -13.79
CA THR A 35 3.14 -0.68 -13.42
C THR A 35 3.17 -2.06 -14.08
N GLU A 36 4.20 -2.29 -14.88
CA GLU A 36 4.50 -3.63 -15.41
C GLU A 36 5.14 -4.53 -14.34
N ALA A 37 5.02 -5.85 -14.51
CA ALA A 37 5.54 -6.83 -13.54
C ALA A 37 7.03 -6.62 -13.19
N ALA A 38 7.87 -6.29 -14.19
CA ALA A 38 9.30 -6.06 -14.00
C ALA A 38 9.60 -4.82 -13.15
N ASP A 39 8.67 -3.87 -13.09
CA ASP A 39 8.83 -2.60 -12.38
C ASP A 39 8.30 -2.63 -10.95
N ILE A 40 7.52 -3.65 -10.57
CA ILE A 40 6.90 -3.75 -9.24
C ILE A 40 7.98 -3.74 -8.14
N VAL A 41 8.98 -4.62 -8.25
CA VAL A 41 10.04 -4.71 -7.23
C VAL A 41 10.86 -3.41 -7.16
N PRO A 42 11.40 -2.85 -8.26
CA PRO A 42 12.12 -1.57 -8.21
C PRO A 42 11.32 -0.43 -7.59
N ARG A 43 10.03 -0.32 -7.91
CA ARG A 43 9.15 0.75 -7.39
C ARG A 43 8.83 0.56 -5.91
N LEU A 44 8.65 -0.69 -5.46
CA LEU A 44 8.32 -1.01 -4.07
C LEU A 44 9.54 -1.26 -3.17
N PHE A 45 10.77 -1.28 -3.70
CA PHE A 45 11.95 -1.76 -2.98
C PHE A 45 12.17 -1.10 -1.61
N TRP A 46 11.85 0.19 -1.50
CA TRP A 46 11.92 0.97 -0.26
C TRP A 46 10.54 1.30 0.32
N ALA A 47 9.45 0.81 -0.25
CA ALA A 47 8.10 1.09 0.21
C ALA A 47 7.84 0.43 1.57
N THR A 48 7.17 1.17 2.46
CA THR A 48 6.59 0.62 3.70
C THR A 48 5.13 0.22 3.47
N THR A 49 4.45 0.93 2.56
CA THR A 49 3.06 0.71 2.17
C THR A 49 2.96 0.67 0.65
N ALA A 50 2.41 -0.41 0.10
CA ALA A 50 2.05 -0.51 -1.32
C ALA A 50 0.54 -0.34 -1.48
N ILE A 51 0.11 0.36 -2.52
CA ILE A 51 -1.28 0.50 -2.94
C ILE A 51 -1.40 -0.02 -4.36
N THR A 52 -2.35 -0.92 -4.59
CA THR A 52 -2.63 -1.47 -5.92
C THR A 52 -4.11 -1.70 -6.16
N HIS A 53 -4.55 -1.47 -7.39
CA HIS A 53 -5.88 -1.72 -7.88
C HIS A 53 -5.97 -3.06 -8.62
N ALA A 54 -5.09 -3.31 -9.59
CA ALA A 54 -5.09 -4.46 -10.48
C ALA A 54 -3.72 -5.16 -10.61
N CYS A 55 -2.60 -4.49 -10.30
CA CYS A 55 -1.27 -5.12 -10.36
C CYS A 55 -1.16 -6.30 -9.37
N PRO A 56 -0.84 -7.51 -9.85
CA PRO A 56 -0.65 -8.65 -8.96
C PRO A 56 0.66 -8.51 -8.18
N ILE A 57 0.65 -8.95 -6.91
CA ILE A 57 1.84 -9.01 -6.06
C ILE A 57 1.95 -10.44 -5.53
N ASP A 58 2.89 -11.20 -6.09
CA ASP A 58 3.11 -12.61 -5.75
C ASP A 58 4.14 -12.81 -4.63
N ALA A 59 4.31 -14.07 -4.21
CA ALA A 59 5.27 -14.44 -3.17
C ALA A 59 6.72 -14.07 -3.52
N GLU A 60 7.14 -14.15 -4.78
CA GLU A 60 8.50 -13.81 -5.22
C GLU A 60 8.75 -12.31 -5.08
N THR A 61 7.79 -11.49 -5.52
CA THR A 61 7.80 -10.04 -5.34
C THR A 61 7.84 -9.72 -3.86
N ILE A 62 6.94 -10.28 -3.06
CA ILE A 62 6.89 -10.08 -1.62
C ILE A 62 8.24 -10.46 -0.99
N GLY A 63 8.87 -11.57 -1.37
CA GLY A 63 10.17 -11.99 -0.83
C GLY A 63 11.28 -10.95 -0.97
N GLN A 64 11.23 -10.10 -2.01
CA GLN A 64 12.25 -9.08 -2.30
C GLN A 64 12.05 -7.77 -1.52
N LEU A 65 10.85 -7.51 -0.99
CA LEU A 65 10.45 -6.21 -0.45
C LEU A 65 10.69 -6.08 1.05
N HIS A 66 11.96 -6.02 1.45
CA HIS A 66 12.38 -6.05 2.85
C HIS A 66 11.81 -4.95 3.77
N LYS A 67 11.38 -3.80 3.23
CA LYS A 67 10.74 -2.71 4.00
C LYS A 67 9.22 -2.75 4.02
N LEU A 68 8.60 -3.55 3.16
CA LEU A 68 7.16 -3.57 3.01
C LEU A 68 6.51 -4.16 4.27
N THR A 69 5.56 -3.42 4.82
CA THR A 69 4.80 -3.81 6.02
C THR A 69 3.30 -3.82 5.78
N ARG A 70 2.83 -3.13 4.73
CA ARG A 70 1.41 -2.99 4.41
C ARG A 70 1.16 -3.05 2.91
N ILE A 71 0.07 -3.71 2.53
CA ILE A 71 -0.45 -3.71 1.17
C ILE A 71 -1.93 -3.33 1.24
N VAL A 72 -2.31 -2.28 0.51
CA VAL A 72 -3.69 -1.86 0.35
C VAL A 72 -4.18 -2.21 -1.04
N VAL A 73 -5.30 -2.92 -1.13
CA VAL A 73 -5.88 -3.36 -2.40
C VAL A 73 -7.17 -2.59 -2.66
N THR A 74 -7.21 -1.78 -3.71
CA THR A 74 -8.38 -0.94 -4.06
C THR A 74 -9.27 -1.56 -5.14
N GLY A 75 -8.92 -2.75 -5.65
CA GLY A 75 -9.58 -3.36 -6.80
C GLY A 75 -9.36 -4.87 -6.90
N PRO A 76 -9.39 -5.45 -8.11
CA PRO A 76 -9.32 -6.90 -8.32
C PRO A 76 -7.89 -7.50 -8.26
N ALA A 77 -6.87 -6.73 -7.84
CA ALA A 77 -5.49 -7.21 -7.75
C ALA A 77 -5.40 -8.52 -6.94
N ARG A 78 -4.59 -9.46 -7.45
CA ARG A 78 -4.30 -10.73 -6.78
C ARG A 78 -3.05 -10.58 -5.94
N ILE A 79 -3.20 -10.78 -4.63
CA ILE A 79 -2.09 -10.71 -3.67
C ILE A 79 -1.89 -12.08 -3.05
N ASP A 80 -0.64 -12.50 -2.93
CA ASP A 80 -0.27 -13.71 -2.19
C ASP A 80 -0.43 -13.49 -0.68
N VAL A 81 -1.55 -13.99 -0.12
CA VAL A 81 -1.92 -13.81 1.28
C VAL A 81 -0.99 -14.62 2.21
N GLU A 82 -0.54 -15.79 1.77
CA GLU A 82 0.33 -16.66 2.57
C GLU A 82 1.72 -16.03 2.74
N ALA A 83 2.28 -15.47 1.66
CA ALA A 83 3.53 -14.72 1.70
C ALA A 83 3.42 -13.45 2.54
N CYS A 84 2.28 -12.73 2.46
CA CYS A 84 2.01 -11.59 3.34
C CYS A 84 2.04 -12.01 4.81
N ALA A 85 1.30 -13.06 5.17
CA ALA A 85 1.21 -13.56 6.54
C ALA A 85 2.58 -14.03 7.06
N ALA A 86 3.33 -14.78 6.25
CA ALA A 86 4.66 -15.28 6.62
C ALA A 86 5.65 -14.15 6.91
N ARG A 87 5.50 -12.99 6.26
CA ARG A 87 6.34 -11.80 6.47
C ARG A 87 5.77 -10.80 7.48
N GLY A 88 4.58 -11.04 8.03
CA GLY A 88 3.90 -10.10 8.92
C GLY A 88 3.43 -8.82 8.20
N ILE A 89 3.19 -8.89 6.89
CA ILE A 89 2.66 -7.79 6.09
C ILE A 89 1.14 -7.72 6.30
N VAL A 90 0.65 -6.55 6.69
CA VAL A 90 -0.78 -6.30 6.82
C VAL A 90 -1.38 -6.11 5.43
N LEU A 91 -2.22 -7.05 5.01
CA LEU A 91 -3.00 -6.94 3.78
C LEU A 91 -4.38 -6.36 4.10
N GLN A 92 -4.73 -5.24 3.48
CA GLN A 92 -5.97 -4.53 3.73
C GLN A 92 -6.69 -4.16 2.43
N PRO A 93 -7.82 -4.82 2.11
CA PRO A 93 -8.70 -4.38 1.03
C PRO A 93 -9.37 -3.05 1.38
N LEU A 94 -9.56 -2.20 0.38
CA LEU A 94 -10.38 -0.99 0.49
C LEU A 94 -11.86 -1.41 0.59
N PRO A 95 -12.61 -0.94 1.59
CA PRO A 95 -14.01 -1.29 1.74
C PRO A 95 -14.85 -0.86 0.51
N ALA A 96 -15.71 -1.75 0.03
CA ALA A 96 -16.54 -1.52 -1.16
C ALA A 96 -17.59 -0.39 -1.00
N ASN A 97 -17.82 0.10 0.23
CA ASN A 97 -18.87 1.07 0.52
C ASN A 97 -18.52 2.51 0.11
N ASP A 98 -17.25 2.79 -0.19
CA ASP A 98 -16.83 4.05 -0.74
C ASP A 98 -15.49 3.88 -1.48
N GLY A 99 -15.55 3.77 -2.81
CA GLY A 99 -14.37 3.71 -3.68
C GLY A 99 -13.65 5.06 -3.80
N SER A 100 -13.98 6.05 -2.96
CA SER A 100 -13.36 7.37 -2.97
C SER A 100 -11.90 7.34 -2.52
N GLY A 101 -11.13 8.33 -2.98
CA GLY A 101 -9.80 8.54 -2.44
C GLY A 101 -9.82 8.91 -0.96
N GLN A 102 -10.90 9.53 -0.45
CA GLN A 102 -11.01 9.84 0.97
C GLN A 102 -11.01 8.58 1.84
N ALA A 103 -11.74 7.53 1.44
CA ALA A 103 -11.75 6.26 2.16
C ALA A 103 -10.36 5.62 2.18
N LEU A 104 -9.63 5.68 1.06
CA LEU A 104 -8.25 5.20 0.97
C LEU A 104 -7.33 5.96 1.93
N ILE A 105 -7.40 7.28 1.95
CA ILE A 105 -6.55 8.09 2.82
C ILE A 105 -6.86 7.87 4.30
N SER A 106 -8.13 7.86 4.69
CA SER A 106 -8.53 7.60 6.09
C SER A 106 -8.11 6.21 6.55
N LEU A 107 -8.12 5.22 5.65
CA LEU A 107 -7.58 3.88 5.92
C LEU A 107 -6.07 3.93 6.18
N LEU A 108 -5.31 4.59 5.31
CA LEU A 108 -3.85 4.73 5.47
C LEU A 108 -3.49 5.41 6.79
N GLU A 109 -4.17 6.50 7.14
CA GLU A 109 -3.99 7.23 8.40
C GLU A 109 -4.24 6.33 9.61
N THR A 110 -5.34 5.57 9.59
CA THR A 110 -5.67 4.61 10.65
C THR A 110 -4.60 3.54 10.80
N MET A 111 -4.08 3.01 9.68
CA MET A 111 -3.05 1.97 9.70
C MET A 111 -1.71 2.49 10.26
N VAL A 112 -1.33 3.72 9.92
CA VAL A 112 -0.10 4.37 10.42
C VAL A 112 -0.24 4.73 11.90
N GLU A 113 -1.40 5.20 12.33
CA GLU A 113 -1.69 5.49 13.74
C GLU A 113 -1.66 4.20 14.59
N ALA A 114 -2.28 3.11 14.12
CA ALA A 114 -2.26 1.82 14.80
C ALA A 114 -0.84 1.26 14.95
N ALA A 115 0.00 1.39 13.91
CA ALA A 115 1.41 1.01 13.98
C ALA A 115 2.20 1.87 14.98
N SER A 116 1.90 3.18 15.04
CA SER A 116 2.54 4.11 15.99
C SER A 116 2.16 3.81 17.45
N ASN A 117 0.89 3.48 17.71
CA ASN A 117 0.40 3.13 19.05
C ASN A 117 0.91 1.76 19.52
N SER A 118 1.06 0.79 18.61
CA SER A 118 1.64 -0.53 18.94
C SER A 118 3.13 -0.46 19.31
N ALA A 119 3.83 0.61 18.92
CA ALA A 119 5.23 0.85 19.23
C ALA A 119 5.46 1.61 20.56
N LYS A 120 4.39 2.01 21.26
CA LYS A 120 4.48 2.71 22.55
C LYS A 120 4.32 1.70 23.70
N PRO A 121 5.30 1.60 24.63
CA PRO A 121 5.26 0.66 25.75
C PRO A 121 4.20 1.03 26.81
#